data_AF-A0A945VDN4-F1
#
_entry.id   AF-A0A945VDN4-F1
#
_cell.length_a   1.000
_cell.length_b   1.000
_cell.length_c   1.000
_cell.angle_alpha   90.00
_cell.angle_beta   90.00
_cell.angle_gamma   90.00
#
_symmetry.space_group_name_H-M   'P 1'
#
loop_
_entity.id
_entity.type
_entity.pdbx_description
1 polymer ?
#
loop_
_entity_poly.entity_id
_entity_poly.type
_entity_poly.pdbx_seq_one_letter_code
_entity_poly.pdbx_strand_id
1 'polypeptide(L)'
;MKKFTFKFLVLAAFFMMGNILMAQSPTFNLTFQVEMAGVPSFNSTTDAVYISGPTGWDQPGTNEALMLTPIEEGGTVYSLTLAVEVVDMVMYKYFIVSEGVPNWDHGEWGGDPNRTVYPTGDATYENVWANKPMSVTFNVNMSTATEFNPATDAVYVAGTMANMWAQPGTVSAFMLSTNDDVNYSLTLLVYPGNVEYKFFRVIDSEPSWDHGEWSGMDNRTVTVDSVALDLNDYWGQNQMNVALDGMWEMAPMAGALGVGPGMGDISWWSNSADDVITRGCYFDDIYYFAEDGAFENILEDEDHGFETWIEPWQGMDPEGCGTPVAPHNGSIAATWSYEASNANSGSLTLHGVGAYMGLAKVFNGGELSAEGTTAPESITYMVTWNDTQDTMTLDIAIADPGYWRFILVRADASGLNDNEYQVMEVYPNPASSVLNIKNHTDLESLHIYSVTGKMVLQSNDIDGTID
;
A
#
# COMPACT_ATOMS: atom_id res chain seq x y z
N MET A 1 -58.69 -8.88 25.85
CA MET A 1 -58.03 -9.48 24.67
C MET A 1 -58.82 -9.14 23.42
N LYS A 2 -58.44 -8.08 22.70
CA LYS A 2 -59.08 -7.70 21.43
C LYS A 2 -58.46 -8.56 20.32
N LYS A 3 -59.25 -9.45 19.73
CA LYS A 3 -58.89 -10.22 18.53
C LYS A 3 -59.08 -9.31 17.32
N PHE A 4 -58.00 -9.00 16.61
CA PHE A 4 -58.07 -8.36 15.29
C PHE A 4 -58.02 -9.45 14.21
N THR A 5 -59.07 -9.48 13.39
CA THR A 5 -59.21 -10.37 12.24
C THR A 5 -58.78 -9.60 11.00
N PHE A 6 -57.67 -10.00 10.35
CA PHE A 6 -57.24 -9.41 9.08
C PHE A 6 -58.12 -9.95 7.95
N LYS A 7 -58.80 -9.05 7.23
CA LYS A 7 -59.48 -9.36 5.97
C LYS A 7 -58.46 -9.27 4.84
N PHE A 8 -58.14 -10.41 4.21
CA PHE A 8 -57.44 -10.43 2.93
C PHE A 8 -58.37 -9.86 1.85
N LEU A 9 -57.99 -8.73 1.25
CA LEU A 9 -58.58 -8.28 0.00
C LEU A 9 -57.82 -9.01 -1.13
N VAL A 10 -58.53 -9.85 -1.87
CA VAL A 10 -58.05 -10.51 -3.07
C VAL A 10 -57.83 -9.43 -4.13
N LEU A 11 -56.57 -9.07 -4.39
CA LEU A 11 -56.19 -8.33 -5.59
C LEU A 11 -55.84 -9.37 -6.65
N ALA A 12 -56.76 -9.59 -7.59
CA ALA A 12 -56.51 -10.42 -8.77
C ALA A 12 -55.48 -9.72 -9.66
N ALA A 13 -54.21 -10.12 -9.55
CA ALA A 13 -53.19 -9.78 -10.52
C ALA A 13 -53.40 -10.65 -11.76
N PHE A 14 -53.75 -10.00 -12.87
CA PHE A 14 -53.73 -10.57 -14.21
C PHE A 14 -52.32 -11.11 -14.48
N PHE A 15 -52.19 -12.42 -14.69
CA PHE A 15 -50.99 -13.00 -15.33
C PHE A 15 -50.99 -12.52 -16.80
N MET A 16 -50.33 -11.40 -17.08
CA MET A 16 -49.71 -11.25 -18.39
C MET A 16 -48.54 -12.22 -18.42
N MET A 17 -48.71 -13.32 -19.16
CA MET A 17 -47.61 -14.11 -19.68
C MET A 17 -46.81 -13.21 -20.64
N GLY A 18 -46.02 -12.31 -20.07
CA GLY A 18 -44.87 -11.76 -20.76
C GLY A 18 -43.92 -12.91 -20.95
N ASN A 19 -43.58 -13.21 -22.20
CA ASN A 19 -42.43 -14.03 -22.51
C ASN A 19 -41.25 -13.43 -21.75
N ILE A 20 -40.81 -14.10 -20.68
CA ILE A 20 -39.45 -13.90 -20.19
C ILE A 20 -38.60 -14.51 -21.31
N LEU A 21 -38.21 -13.68 -22.28
CA LEU A 21 -37.01 -13.92 -23.03
C LEU A 21 -35.91 -13.98 -21.97
N MET A 22 -35.52 -15.20 -21.58
CA MET A 22 -34.22 -15.40 -20.96
C MET A 22 -33.23 -14.86 -21.99
N ALA A 23 -32.58 -13.74 -21.68
CA ALA A 23 -31.47 -13.27 -22.48
C ALA A 23 -30.48 -14.44 -22.54
N GLN A 24 -30.26 -14.98 -23.73
CA GLN A 24 -29.28 -16.03 -23.93
C GLN A 24 -27.92 -15.43 -23.60
N SER A 25 -27.17 -16.04 -22.68
CA SER A 25 -25.84 -15.56 -22.34
C SER A 25 -24.96 -15.60 -23.60
N PRO A 26 -24.12 -14.58 -23.83
CA PRO A 26 -23.29 -14.53 -25.02
C PRO A 26 -22.34 -15.73 -25.07
N THR A 27 -22.07 -16.22 -26.27
CA THR A 27 -21.04 -17.23 -26.51
C THR A 27 -19.87 -16.56 -27.23
N PHE A 28 -18.66 -16.72 -26.70
CA PHE A 28 -17.43 -16.19 -27.28
C PHE A 28 -16.45 -17.30 -27.64
N ASN A 29 -15.63 -17.09 -28.66
CA ASN A 29 -14.49 -17.94 -28.96
C ASN A 29 -13.31 -17.50 -28.10
N LEU A 30 -13.05 -18.24 -27.03
CA LEU A 30 -11.96 -17.96 -26.10
C LEU A 30 -10.79 -18.88 -26.40
N THR A 31 -9.61 -18.30 -26.62
CA THR A 31 -8.37 -19.03 -26.84
C THR A 31 -7.55 -19.02 -25.56
N PHE A 32 -7.25 -20.20 -25.04
CA PHE A 32 -6.47 -20.40 -23.83
C PHE A 32 -5.08 -20.88 -24.20
N GLN A 33 -4.05 -20.14 -23.80
CA GLN A 33 -2.66 -20.48 -24.06
C GLN A 33 -1.88 -20.61 -22.76
N VAL A 34 -1.03 -21.63 -22.65
CA VAL A 34 -0.15 -21.82 -21.50
C VAL A 34 1.27 -22.14 -21.94
N GLU A 35 2.22 -21.38 -21.41
CA GLU A 35 3.65 -21.61 -21.54
C GLU A 35 4.09 -22.73 -20.60
N MET A 36 4.62 -23.81 -21.19
CA MET A 36 5.09 -25.02 -20.50
C MET A 36 6.61 -25.11 -20.41
N ALA A 37 7.34 -24.14 -20.99
CA ALA A 37 8.80 -24.09 -20.90
C ALA A 37 9.26 -24.09 -19.43
N GLY A 38 10.22 -24.97 -19.12
CA GLY A 38 10.82 -25.04 -17.79
C GLY A 38 9.96 -25.71 -16.72
N VAL A 39 8.78 -26.23 -17.05
CA VAL A 39 7.94 -27.00 -16.10
C VAL A 39 8.62 -28.34 -15.80
N PRO A 40 9.17 -28.57 -14.59
CA PRO A 40 10.07 -29.71 -14.35
C PRO A 40 9.40 -31.08 -14.46
N SER A 41 8.08 -31.15 -14.25
CA SER A 41 7.28 -32.37 -14.27
C SER A 41 6.66 -32.67 -15.64
N PHE A 42 6.93 -31.86 -16.67
CA PHE A 42 6.29 -31.99 -17.98
C PHE A 42 7.23 -32.62 -19.01
N ASN A 43 6.77 -33.72 -19.63
CA ASN A 43 7.41 -34.36 -20.76
C ASN A 43 6.44 -34.39 -21.95
N SER A 44 6.71 -33.57 -22.97
CA SER A 44 5.87 -33.43 -24.16
C SER A 44 5.69 -34.70 -25.00
N THR A 45 6.47 -35.76 -24.73
CA THR A 45 6.32 -37.07 -25.41
C THR A 45 5.31 -37.98 -24.72
N THR A 46 5.18 -37.91 -23.39
CA THR A 46 4.36 -38.82 -22.59
C THR A 46 3.16 -38.15 -21.94
N ASP A 47 3.20 -36.82 -21.85
CA ASP A 47 2.22 -36.03 -21.13
C ASP A 47 1.41 -35.16 -22.10
N ALA A 48 0.17 -34.90 -21.72
CA ALA A 48 -0.72 -33.99 -22.42
C ALA A 48 -1.18 -32.87 -21.48
N VAL A 49 -1.42 -31.69 -22.03
CA VAL A 49 -1.93 -30.53 -21.29
C VAL A 49 -3.43 -30.44 -21.51
N TYR A 50 -4.20 -30.35 -20.42
CA TYR A 50 -5.65 -30.21 -20.45
C TYR A 50 -6.09 -28.95 -19.71
N ILE A 51 -7.25 -28.43 -20.10
CA ILE A 51 -7.98 -27.39 -19.36
C ILE A 51 -9.28 -27.96 -18.80
N SER A 52 -9.68 -27.52 -17.61
CA SER A 52 -11.00 -27.81 -17.06
C SER A 52 -11.63 -26.52 -16.54
N GLY A 53 -12.95 -26.38 -16.64
CA GLY A 53 -13.70 -25.20 -16.21
C GLY A 53 -14.50 -24.50 -17.32
N PRO A 54 -13.91 -24.10 -18.47
CA PRO A 54 -14.57 -23.20 -19.43
C PRO A 54 -15.91 -23.70 -19.97
N THR A 55 -16.06 -25.01 -20.16
CA THR A 55 -17.31 -25.64 -20.62
C THR A 55 -17.86 -26.63 -19.59
N GLY A 56 -17.45 -26.48 -18.32
CA GLY A 56 -17.69 -27.43 -17.24
C GLY A 56 -16.41 -28.03 -16.66
N TRP A 57 -16.54 -28.63 -15.48
CA TRP A 57 -15.43 -29.21 -14.71
C TRP A 57 -15.23 -30.70 -15.00
N ASP A 58 -15.07 -31.04 -16.29
CA ASP A 58 -14.74 -32.41 -16.70
C ASP A 58 -13.36 -32.81 -16.13
N GLN A 59 -13.23 -34.06 -15.69
CA GLN A 59 -11.96 -34.58 -15.20
C GLN A 59 -10.90 -34.53 -16.32
N PRO A 60 -9.73 -33.92 -16.09
CA PRO A 60 -8.64 -33.84 -17.06
C PRO A 60 -8.29 -35.21 -17.61
N GLY A 61 -8.18 -35.33 -18.93
CA GLY A 61 -7.90 -36.60 -19.62
C GLY A 61 -9.13 -37.41 -20.03
N THR A 62 -10.35 -37.06 -19.59
CA THR A 62 -11.58 -37.80 -19.97
C THR A 62 -12.25 -37.28 -21.24
N ASN A 63 -12.01 -36.02 -21.60
CA ASN A 63 -12.60 -35.37 -22.76
C ASN A 63 -11.49 -34.82 -23.67
N GLU A 64 -11.26 -35.47 -24.81
CA GLU A 64 -10.20 -35.07 -25.77
C GLU A 64 -10.39 -33.65 -26.33
N ALA A 65 -11.61 -33.12 -26.35
CA ALA A 65 -11.88 -31.76 -26.81
C ALA A 65 -11.28 -30.67 -25.89
N LEU A 66 -10.88 -31.04 -24.68
CA LEU A 66 -10.25 -30.16 -23.69
C LEU A 66 -8.72 -30.28 -23.64
N MET A 67 -8.14 -31.06 -24.55
CA MET A 67 -6.68 -31.19 -24.69
C MET A 67 -6.12 -30.02 -25.50
N LEU A 68 -5.10 -29.35 -24.95
CA LEU A 68 -4.38 -28.30 -25.66
C LEU A 68 -3.31 -28.91 -26.57
N THR A 69 -3.03 -28.23 -27.68
CA THR A 69 -2.00 -28.63 -28.64
C THR A 69 -0.92 -27.55 -28.75
N PRO A 70 0.35 -27.90 -28.99
CA PRO A 70 1.40 -26.90 -29.20
C PRO A 70 1.08 -26.04 -30.43
N ILE A 71 1.29 -24.73 -30.34
CA ILE A 71 0.99 -23.77 -31.43
C ILE A 71 1.86 -24.04 -32.66
N GLU A 72 3.09 -24.49 -32.44
CA GLU A 72 4.04 -24.87 -33.47
C GLU A 72 4.71 -26.21 -33.14
N GLU A 73 5.22 -26.91 -34.15
CA GLU A 73 5.85 -28.21 -33.97
C GLU A 73 7.09 -28.09 -33.07
N GLY A 74 7.05 -28.75 -31.91
CA GLY A 74 8.11 -28.65 -30.89
C GLY A 74 8.08 -27.37 -30.04
N GLY A 75 7.06 -26.52 -30.20
CA GLY A 75 6.85 -25.33 -29.38
C GLY A 75 6.46 -25.65 -27.94
N THR A 76 6.71 -24.70 -27.04
CA THR A 76 6.44 -24.83 -25.60
C THR A 76 5.13 -24.19 -25.16
N VAL A 77 4.48 -23.42 -26.05
CA VAL A 77 3.16 -22.82 -25.81
C VAL A 77 2.07 -23.73 -26.36
N TYR A 78 1.16 -24.14 -25.49
CA TYR A 78 0.03 -25.00 -25.80
C TYR A 78 -1.24 -24.15 -25.88
N SER A 79 -2.12 -24.43 -26.84
CA SER A 79 -3.30 -23.63 -27.15
C SER A 79 -4.55 -24.47 -27.38
N LEU A 80 -5.70 -23.94 -26.99
CA LEU A 80 -7.03 -24.45 -27.33
C LEU A 80 -8.04 -23.31 -27.45
N THR A 81 -8.88 -23.33 -28.49
CA THR A 81 -9.99 -22.39 -28.65
C THR A 81 -11.31 -23.10 -28.39
N LEU A 82 -12.12 -22.52 -27.51
CA LEU A 82 -13.42 -23.05 -27.11
C LEU A 82 -14.51 -22.00 -27.35
N ALA A 83 -15.69 -22.45 -27.80
CA ALA A 83 -16.90 -21.64 -27.76
C ALA A 83 -17.49 -21.73 -26.34
N VAL A 84 -17.40 -20.65 -25.59
CA VAL A 84 -17.77 -20.60 -24.17
C VAL A 84 -18.96 -19.67 -23.97
N GLU A 85 -20.03 -20.19 -23.37
CA GLU A 85 -21.14 -19.38 -22.88
C GLU A 85 -20.70 -18.62 -21.62
N VAL A 86 -20.73 -17.29 -21.67
CA VAL A 86 -20.28 -16.42 -20.57
C VAL A 86 -21.48 -15.77 -19.90
N VAL A 87 -21.64 -16.03 -18.61
CA VAL A 87 -22.65 -15.35 -17.78
C VAL A 87 -22.03 -14.14 -17.09
N ASP A 88 -21.01 -14.38 -16.25
CA ASP A 88 -20.29 -13.33 -15.51
C ASP A 88 -18.78 -13.43 -15.69
N MET A 89 -18.23 -14.62 -15.44
CA MET A 89 -16.80 -14.91 -15.51
C MET A 89 -16.58 -16.34 -15.99
N VAL A 90 -15.38 -16.61 -16.49
CA VAL A 90 -14.93 -17.97 -16.81
C VAL A 90 -13.85 -18.36 -15.82
N MET A 91 -14.11 -19.43 -15.08
CA MET A 91 -13.11 -20.04 -14.20
C MET A 91 -12.50 -21.26 -14.88
N TYR A 92 -11.19 -21.45 -14.74
CA TYR A 92 -10.49 -22.58 -15.32
C TYR A 92 -9.19 -22.91 -14.59
N LYS A 93 -8.63 -24.06 -14.92
CA LYS A 93 -7.31 -24.49 -14.48
C LYS A 93 -6.66 -25.42 -15.51
N TYR A 94 -5.34 -25.34 -15.63
CA TYR A 94 -4.56 -26.27 -16.45
C TYR A 94 -4.07 -27.49 -15.66
N PHE A 95 -3.98 -28.62 -16.35
CA PHE A 95 -3.58 -29.90 -15.78
C PHE A 95 -2.64 -30.64 -16.72
N ILE A 96 -1.66 -31.34 -16.14
CA ILE A 96 -0.84 -32.32 -16.85
C ILE A 96 -1.49 -33.69 -16.69
N VAL A 97 -1.69 -34.39 -17.80
CA VAL A 97 -2.17 -35.78 -17.83
C VAL A 97 -1.04 -36.65 -18.35
N SER A 98 -0.39 -37.37 -17.44
CA SER A 98 0.71 -38.27 -17.78
C SER A 98 0.22 -39.64 -18.23
N GLU A 99 0.81 -40.14 -19.33
CA GLU A 99 0.52 -41.45 -19.91
C GLU A 99 -0.97 -41.72 -20.17
N GLY A 100 -1.74 -40.65 -20.40
CA GLY A 100 -3.18 -40.72 -20.67
C GLY A 100 -4.03 -41.16 -19.46
N VAL A 101 -3.52 -41.08 -18.23
CA VAL A 101 -4.26 -41.48 -17.02
C VAL A 101 -5.03 -40.28 -16.43
N PRO A 102 -6.37 -40.23 -16.55
CA PRO A 102 -7.16 -39.08 -16.08
C PRO A 102 -7.08 -38.91 -14.56
N ASN A 103 -6.82 -37.69 -14.07
CA ASN A 103 -6.71 -37.37 -12.64
C ASN A 103 -6.81 -35.85 -12.39
N TRP A 104 -6.97 -35.45 -11.12
CA TRP A 104 -6.97 -34.05 -10.69
C TRP A 104 -5.65 -33.63 -10.02
N ASP A 105 -4.72 -34.57 -9.82
CA ASP A 105 -3.58 -34.42 -8.89
C ASP A 105 -2.45 -33.56 -9.47
N HIS A 106 -2.43 -33.35 -10.79
CA HIS A 106 -1.38 -32.60 -11.49
C HIS A 106 -1.88 -31.28 -12.10
N GLY A 107 -2.71 -30.56 -11.34
CA GLY A 107 -3.07 -29.18 -11.67
C GLY A 107 -1.87 -28.24 -11.51
N GLU A 108 -1.89 -27.13 -12.25
CA GLU A 108 -0.86 -26.07 -12.17
C GLU A 108 -0.63 -25.52 -10.75
N TRP A 109 -1.64 -25.63 -9.88
CA TRP A 109 -1.48 -25.56 -8.42
C TRP A 109 -2.65 -26.27 -7.71
N GLY A 110 -2.40 -26.69 -6.47
CA GLY A 110 -3.40 -27.31 -5.61
C GLY A 110 -4.43 -26.33 -5.06
N GLY A 111 -5.68 -26.77 -4.93
CA GLY A 111 -6.77 -26.03 -4.29
C GLY A 111 -7.13 -24.71 -4.99
N ASP A 112 -7.65 -23.77 -4.22
CA ASP A 112 -8.07 -22.45 -4.70
C ASP A 112 -6.90 -21.43 -4.78
N PRO A 113 -7.08 -20.33 -5.52
CA PRO A 113 -8.22 -20.06 -6.42
C PRO A 113 -8.07 -20.75 -7.79
N ASN A 114 -9.14 -20.79 -8.58
CA ASN A 114 -9.02 -21.08 -10.01
C ASN A 114 -8.56 -19.82 -10.77
N ARG A 115 -8.04 -19.99 -11.99
CA ARG A 115 -7.88 -18.85 -12.90
C ARG A 115 -9.24 -18.27 -13.20
N THR A 116 -9.34 -16.95 -13.23
CA THR A 116 -10.59 -16.25 -13.54
C THR A 116 -10.33 -15.22 -14.63
N VAL A 117 -11.22 -15.16 -15.61
CA VAL A 117 -11.26 -14.12 -16.65
C VAL A 117 -12.68 -13.59 -16.81
N TYR A 118 -12.80 -12.36 -17.31
CA TYR A 118 -14.06 -11.66 -17.52
C TYR A 118 -14.20 -11.26 -19.00
N PRO A 119 -14.51 -12.20 -19.91
CA PRO A 119 -14.55 -11.92 -21.34
C PRO A 119 -15.74 -11.03 -21.70
N THR A 120 -15.48 -9.95 -22.45
CA THR A 120 -16.53 -9.12 -23.08
C THR A 120 -16.64 -9.35 -24.59
N GLY A 121 -15.92 -10.34 -25.11
CA GLY A 121 -15.80 -10.66 -26.54
C GLY A 121 -14.87 -11.85 -26.77
N ASP A 122 -14.65 -12.19 -28.04
CA ASP A 122 -13.61 -13.14 -28.45
C ASP A 122 -12.24 -12.65 -27.98
N ALA A 123 -11.46 -13.52 -27.32
CA ALA A 123 -10.22 -13.13 -26.66
C ALA A 123 -9.20 -14.27 -26.63
N THR A 124 -7.92 -13.91 -26.46
CA THR A 124 -6.83 -14.86 -26.19
C THR A 124 -6.24 -14.56 -24.82
N TYR A 125 -6.09 -15.60 -24.00
CA TYR A 125 -5.50 -15.53 -22.66
C TYR A 125 -4.16 -16.25 -22.67
N GLU A 126 -3.09 -15.48 -22.52
CA GLU A 126 -1.72 -15.98 -22.44
C GLU A 126 -1.36 -16.20 -20.98
N ASN A 127 -0.96 -17.42 -20.63
CA ASN A 127 -0.68 -17.81 -19.25
C ASN A 127 0.68 -18.48 -19.12
N VAL A 128 1.27 -18.33 -17.93
CA VAL A 128 2.47 -19.06 -17.53
C VAL A 128 2.05 -20.14 -16.55
N TRP A 129 2.52 -21.37 -16.77
CA TRP A 129 2.23 -22.49 -15.88
C TRP A 129 2.64 -22.17 -14.43
N ALA A 130 1.80 -22.56 -13.47
CA ALA A 130 2.01 -22.34 -12.04
C ALA A 130 2.14 -20.86 -11.60
N ASN A 131 1.82 -19.89 -12.46
CA ASN A 131 1.72 -18.48 -12.07
C ASN A 131 0.40 -18.23 -11.32
N LYS A 132 0.42 -18.46 -9.99
CA LYS A 132 -0.75 -18.36 -9.12
C LYS A 132 -1.09 -16.88 -8.85
N PRO A 133 -2.37 -16.46 -8.96
CA PRO A 133 -2.76 -15.09 -8.64
C PRO A 133 -2.84 -14.83 -7.12
N MET A 134 -2.69 -13.56 -6.75
CA MET A 134 -2.73 -13.04 -5.39
C MET A 134 -3.97 -12.18 -5.17
N SER A 135 -4.46 -12.10 -3.93
CA SER A 135 -5.52 -11.15 -3.58
C SER A 135 -4.96 -9.74 -3.48
N VAL A 136 -5.51 -8.81 -4.25
CA VAL A 136 -5.20 -7.39 -4.19
C VAL A 136 -6.47 -6.61 -3.91
N THR A 137 -6.47 -5.79 -2.87
CA THR A 137 -7.58 -4.91 -2.51
C THR A 137 -7.32 -3.52 -3.06
N PHE A 138 -8.20 -3.05 -3.93
CA PHE A 138 -8.21 -1.69 -4.45
C PHE A 138 -9.15 -0.85 -3.61
N ASN A 139 -8.62 0.10 -2.86
CA ASN A 139 -9.38 1.07 -2.08
C ASN A 139 -9.23 2.45 -2.72
N VAL A 140 -10.34 3.19 -2.86
CA VAL A 140 -10.32 4.59 -3.27
C VAL A 140 -11.21 5.42 -2.37
N ASN A 141 -10.64 6.49 -1.83
CA ASN A 141 -11.37 7.50 -1.07
C ASN A 141 -11.88 8.59 -2.04
N MET A 142 -13.19 8.81 -2.05
CA MET A 142 -13.89 9.71 -2.97
C MET A 142 -14.07 11.13 -2.40
N SER A 143 -13.49 11.46 -1.24
CA SER A 143 -13.72 12.77 -0.56
C SER A 143 -13.32 13.99 -1.40
N THR A 144 -12.36 13.81 -2.32
CA THR A 144 -11.86 14.83 -3.25
C THR A 144 -12.59 14.85 -4.59
N ALA A 145 -13.50 13.90 -4.84
CA ALA A 145 -14.19 13.74 -6.12
C ALA A 145 -15.25 14.83 -6.32
N THR A 146 -14.89 15.89 -7.05
CA THR A 146 -15.85 16.93 -7.42
C THR A 146 -16.96 16.35 -8.30
N GLU A 147 -18.21 16.72 -8.01
CA GLU A 147 -19.42 16.27 -8.73
C GLU A 147 -19.78 14.80 -8.52
N PHE A 148 -19.13 14.08 -7.60
CA PHE A 148 -19.50 12.70 -7.28
C PHE A 148 -20.84 12.67 -6.52
N ASN A 149 -21.76 11.83 -7.00
CA ASN A 149 -23.04 11.58 -6.34
C ASN A 149 -23.20 10.07 -6.07
N PRO A 150 -23.03 9.60 -4.82
CA PRO A 150 -23.08 8.17 -4.50
C PRO A 150 -24.46 7.53 -4.76
N ALA A 151 -25.52 8.33 -4.95
CA ALA A 151 -26.84 7.82 -5.29
C ALA A 151 -27.00 7.43 -6.78
N THR A 152 -26.19 7.99 -7.67
CA THR A 152 -26.28 7.80 -9.13
C THR A 152 -25.00 7.29 -9.77
N ASP A 153 -23.87 7.48 -9.09
CA ASP A 153 -22.54 7.19 -9.61
C ASP A 153 -22.03 5.91 -8.95
N ALA A 154 -21.63 4.94 -9.76
CA ALA A 154 -20.90 3.77 -9.29
C ALA A 154 -19.40 3.97 -9.52
N VAL A 155 -18.56 3.43 -8.64
CA VAL A 155 -17.10 3.50 -8.75
C VAL A 155 -16.58 2.18 -9.30
N TYR A 156 -15.74 2.26 -10.34
CA TYR A 156 -15.13 1.11 -10.99
C TYR A 156 -13.62 1.27 -11.02
N VAL A 157 -12.90 0.15 -11.01
CA VAL A 157 -11.48 0.09 -11.39
C VAL A 157 -11.36 -0.54 -12.77
N ALA A 158 -10.52 0.00 -13.62
CA ALA A 158 -10.11 -0.64 -14.87
C ALA A 158 -8.58 -0.66 -14.96
N GLY A 159 -8.03 -1.68 -15.59
CA GLY A 159 -6.58 -1.86 -15.64
C GLY A 159 -6.16 -3.17 -16.27
N THR A 160 -4.89 -3.52 -16.11
CA THR A 160 -4.32 -4.79 -16.60
C THR A 160 -4.63 -5.98 -15.70
N MET A 161 -5.28 -5.76 -14.54
CA MET A 161 -5.75 -6.83 -13.67
C MET A 161 -6.75 -7.75 -14.37
N ALA A 162 -6.80 -9.02 -13.95
CA ALA A 162 -7.72 -10.02 -14.50
C ALA A 162 -7.69 -10.14 -16.04
N ASN A 163 -6.53 -9.86 -16.64
CA ASN A 163 -6.19 -10.05 -18.05
C ASN A 163 -6.76 -9.02 -19.07
N MET A 164 -7.32 -7.85 -18.70
CA MET A 164 -7.55 -6.72 -19.67
C MET A 164 -8.25 -5.45 -19.14
N TRP A 165 -8.08 -4.36 -19.90
CA TRP A 165 -8.80 -3.08 -19.81
C TRP A 165 -10.27 -3.15 -20.28
N ALA A 166 -11.14 -3.74 -19.47
CA ALA A 166 -12.59 -3.69 -19.71
C ALA A 166 -13.15 -2.27 -19.50
N GLN A 167 -14.11 -1.85 -20.33
CA GLN A 167 -14.75 -0.54 -20.18
C GLN A 167 -15.50 -0.46 -18.83
N PRO A 168 -15.28 0.58 -18.01
CA PRO A 168 -15.98 0.77 -16.76
C PRO A 168 -17.50 0.69 -16.95
N GLY A 169 -18.17 -0.09 -16.10
CA GLY A 169 -19.62 -0.35 -16.20
C GLY A 169 -20.02 -1.57 -17.04
N THR A 170 -19.10 -2.18 -17.80
CA THR A 170 -19.41 -3.38 -18.60
C THR A 170 -19.25 -4.70 -17.85
N VAL A 171 -18.38 -4.73 -16.83
CA VAL A 171 -18.09 -5.92 -16.02
C VAL A 171 -18.35 -5.58 -14.55
N SER A 172 -19.44 -6.11 -13.99
CA SER A 172 -19.88 -5.82 -12.62
C SER A 172 -18.88 -6.24 -11.54
N ALA A 173 -18.03 -7.23 -11.83
CA ALA A 173 -16.97 -7.69 -10.92
C ALA A 173 -15.88 -6.63 -10.66
N PHE A 174 -15.80 -5.57 -11.49
CA PHE A 174 -14.87 -4.46 -11.30
C PHE A 174 -15.49 -3.23 -10.62
N MET A 175 -16.75 -3.34 -10.19
CA MET A 175 -17.42 -2.32 -9.40
C MET A 175 -16.96 -2.39 -7.94
N LEU A 176 -16.51 -1.27 -7.39
CA LEU A 176 -16.16 -1.16 -5.98
C LEU A 176 -17.42 -1.03 -5.12
N SER A 177 -17.33 -1.55 -3.91
CA SER A 177 -18.39 -1.49 -2.90
C SER A 177 -18.04 -0.50 -1.80
N THR A 178 -19.04 0.05 -1.11
CA THR A 178 -18.86 1.00 0.00
C THR A 178 -19.86 0.74 1.13
N ASN A 179 -19.53 1.19 2.34
CA ASN A 179 -20.44 1.22 3.49
C ASN A 179 -20.75 2.64 4.00
N ASP A 180 -20.03 3.64 3.51
CA ASP A 180 -20.06 5.02 4.03
C ASP A 180 -20.16 6.09 2.94
N ASP A 181 -20.29 5.68 1.67
CA ASP A 181 -20.34 6.54 0.48
C ASP A 181 -19.09 7.41 0.27
N VAL A 182 -18.00 7.12 0.98
CA VAL A 182 -16.72 7.85 0.90
C VAL A 182 -15.58 6.92 0.53
N ASN A 183 -15.50 5.76 1.17
CA ASN A 183 -14.45 4.76 0.97
C ASN A 183 -15.02 3.60 0.16
N TYR A 184 -14.44 3.37 -1.02
CA TYR A 184 -14.83 2.32 -1.95
C TYR A 184 -13.74 1.27 -1.99
N SER A 185 -14.12 -0.02 -2.00
CA SER A 185 -13.20 -1.15 -1.93
C SER A 185 -13.62 -2.31 -2.83
N LEU A 186 -12.63 -2.96 -3.43
CA LEU A 186 -12.78 -4.19 -4.21
C LEU A 186 -11.53 -5.07 -4.09
N THR A 187 -11.71 -6.34 -3.74
CA THR A 187 -10.63 -7.34 -3.79
C THR A 187 -10.71 -8.16 -5.07
N LEU A 188 -9.63 -8.19 -5.84
CA LEU A 188 -9.48 -8.98 -7.06
C LEU A 188 -8.33 -9.98 -6.94
N LEU A 189 -8.40 -11.04 -7.75
CA LEU A 189 -7.27 -11.93 -7.99
C LEU A 189 -6.41 -11.35 -9.11
N VAL A 190 -5.17 -11.02 -8.80
CA VAL A 190 -4.23 -10.36 -9.71
C VAL A 190 -2.97 -11.19 -9.83
N TYR A 191 -2.49 -11.39 -11.06
CA TYR A 191 -1.27 -12.14 -11.29
C TYR A 191 -0.03 -11.30 -10.97
N PRO A 192 1.03 -11.91 -10.42
CA PRO A 192 2.29 -11.21 -10.18
C PRO A 192 2.83 -10.52 -11.44
N GLY A 193 3.37 -9.33 -11.26
CA GLY A 193 3.87 -8.47 -12.33
C GLY A 193 3.43 -7.01 -12.18
N ASN A 194 3.74 -6.21 -13.20
CA ASN A 194 3.36 -4.81 -13.24
C ASN A 194 1.88 -4.69 -13.60
N VAL A 195 1.14 -3.99 -12.76
CA VAL A 195 -0.29 -3.73 -12.91
C VAL A 195 -0.47 -2.25 -13.17
N GLU A 196 -1.13 -1.91 -14.25
CA GLU A 196 -1.59 -0.55 -14.53
C GLU A 196 -3.08 -0.48 -14.25
N TYR A 197 -3.56 0.58 -13.60
CA TYR A 197 -4.97 0.75 -13.31
C TYR A 197 -5.40 2.20 -13.15
N LYS A 198 -6.71 2.44 -13.18
CA LYS A 198 -7.33 3.74 -12.98
C LYS A 198 -8.76 3.58 -12.48
N PHE A 199 -9.20 4.50 -11.61
CA PHE A 199 -10.59 4.55 -11.15
C PHE A 199 -11.47 5.40 -12.07
N PHE A 200 -12.73 4.98 -12.19
CA PHE A 200 -13.73 5.63 -13.04
C PHE A 200 -15.06 5.73 -12.31
N ARG A 201 -15.80 6.81 -12.58
CA ARG A 201 -17.23 6.90 -12.25
C ARG A 201 -18.05 6.37 -13.42
N VAL A 202 -19.07 5.59 -13.11
CA VAL A 202 -20.11 5.18 -14.06
C VAL A 202 -21.39 5.86 -13.61
N ILE A 203 -21.80 6.87 -14.37
CA ILE A 203 -22.93 7.74 -14.02
C ILE A 203 -24.19 7.13 -14.63
N ASP A 204 -25.25 7.02 -13.83
CA ASP A 204 -26.58 6.53 -14.26
C ASP A 204 -26.52 5.15 -14.94
N SER A 205 -25.57 4.30 -14.53
CA SER A 205 -25.33 2.97 -15.11
C SER A 205 -24.93 2.95 -16.59
N GLU A 206 -24.43 4.06 -17.14
CA GLU A 206 -23.97 4.15 -18.53
C GLU A 206 -22.45 3.91 -18.64
N PRO A 207 -22.00 2.78 -19.24
CA PRO A 207 -20.58 2.46 -19.36
C PRO A 207 -19.81 3.51 -20.16
N SER A 208 -18.67 3.98 -19.65
CA SER A 208 -17.89 5.06 -20.26
C SER A 208 -16.43 5.08 -19.83
N TRP A 209 -15.56 5.64 -20.66
CA TRP A 209 -14.17 5.99 -20.33
C TRP A 209 -14.00 7.47 -19.93
N ASP A 210 -15.04 8.29 -20.09
CA ASP A 210 -14.94 9.76 -20.01
C ASP A 210 -14.85 10.30 -18.58
N HIS A 211 -15.08 9.45 -17.57
CA HIS A 211 -15.20 9.86 -16.17
C HIS A 211 -14.12 9.23 -15.28
N GLY A 212 -12.90 9.10 -15.82
CA GLY A 212 -11.73 8.72 -15.05
C GLY A 212 -11.36 9.76 -14.01
N GLU A 213 -10.66 9.32 -12.97
CA GLU A 213 -10.15 10.17 -11.88
C GLU A 213 -9.26 11.34 -12.35
N TRP A 214 -8.61 11.21 -13.50
CA TRP A 214 -8.00 12.33 -14.23
C TRP A 214 -8.11 12.12 -15.74
N SER A 215 -7.99 13.23 -16.48
CA SER A 215 -7.95 13.22 -17.94
C SER A 215 -6.67 12.61 -18.47
N GLY A 216 -6.74 11.94 -19.63
CA GLY A 216 -5.57 11.41 -20.33
C GLY A 216 -5.37 9.91 -20.13
N MET A 217 -4.24 9.41 -20.64
CA MET A 217 -3.94 7.98 -20.70
C MET A 217 -3.02 7.49 -19.58
N ASP A 218 -2.53 8.40 -18.73
CA ASP A 218 -1.66 8.02 -17.61
C ASP A 218 -2.44 7.15 -16.62
N ASN A 219 -1.86 6.05 -16.16
CA ASN A 219 -2.47 5.11 -15.25
C ASN A 219 -1.67 5.07 -13.94
N ARG A 220 -2.32 4.66 -12.85
CA ARG A 220 -1.60 4.20 -11.64
C ARG A 220 -0.83 2.95 -12.00
N THR A 221 0.32 2.75 -11.35
CA THR A 221 1.15 1.57 -11.54
C THR A 221 1.52 0.96 -10.22
N VAL A 222 1.43 -0.36 -10.11
CA VAL A 222 1.92 -1.11 -8.94
C VAL A 222 2.57 -2.41 -9.38
N THR A 223 3.56 -2.88 -8.65
CA THR A 223 4.13 -4.21 -8.84
C THR A 223 3.49 -5.16 -7.85
N VAL A 224 2.75 -6.16 -8.34
CA VAL A 224 2.23 -7.25 -7.52
C VAL A 224 3.29 -8.33 -7.46
N ASP A 225 3.70 -8.69 -6.26
CA ASP A 225 4.66 -9.76 -6.01
C ASP A 225 3.95 -11.00 -5.44
N SER A 226 4.57 -11.69 -4.49
CA SER A 226 4.05 -12.91 -3.87
C SER A 226 3.29 -12.71 -2.56
N VAL A 227 2.92 -11.47 -2.19
CA VAL A 227 2.08 -11.21 -0.99
C VAL A 227 0.75 -10.54 -1.35
N ALA A 228 -0.23 -10.67 -0.45
CA ALA A 228 -1.47 -9.91 -0.58
C ALA A 228 -1.18 -8.42 -0.39
N LEU A 229 -1.87 -7.58 -1.16
CA LEU A 229 -1.58 -6.15 -1.25
C LEU A 229 -2.86 -5.34 -1.09
N ASP A 230 -2.85 -4.36 -0.20
CA ASP A 230 -3.92 -3.37 -0.06
C ASP A 230 -3.44 -2.03 -0.63
N LEU A 231 -4.12 -1.53 -1.66
CA LEU A 231 -3.85 -0.26 -2.33
C LEU A 231 -4.83 0.77 -1.81
N ASN A 232 -4.33 1.81 -1.15
CA ASN A 232 -5.16 2.87 -0.58
C ASN A 232 -4.95 4.15 -1.36
N ASP A 233 -5.89 4.45 -2.26
CA ASP A 233 -5.82 5.58 -3.17
C ASP A 233 -6.82 6.68 -2.77
N TYR A 234 -6.56 7.91 -3.21
CA TYR A 234 -7.51 9.02 -3.17
C TYR A 234 -7.88 9.45 -4.58
N TRP A 235 -9.18 9.71 -4.80
CA TRP A 235 -9.69 10.08 -6.12
C TRP A 235 -8.99 11.32 -6.67
N GLY A 236 -8.52 11.24 -7.90
CA GLY A 236 -7.91 12.37 -8.62
C GLY A 236 -6.52 12.75 -8.13
N GLN A 237 -6.01 12.11 -7.08
CA GLN A 237 -4.63 12.20 -6.67
C GLN A 237 -3.89 11.04 -7.31
N ASN A 238 -2.97 11.29 -8.24
CA ASN A 238 -2.06 10.26 -8.72
C ASN A 238 -1.09 9.90 -7.58
N GLN A 239 -1.61 9.13 -6.62
CA GLN A 239 -0.87 8.62 -5.48
C GLN A 239 0.07 7.55 -6.00
N MET A 240 1.18 8.00 -6.55
CA MET A 240 2.42 7.30 -6.33
C MET A 240 2.63 7.38 -4.83
N ASN A 241 2.38 6.26 -4.15
CA ASN A 241 2.58 6.05 -2.73
C ASN A 241 3.90 6.69 -2.34
N VAL A 242 3.89 7.93 -1.83
CA VAL A 242 5.03 8.53 -1.16
C VAL A 242 4.81 8.16 0.28
N ALA A 243 5.42 7.07 0.71
CA ALA A 243 5.34 6.61 2.09
C ALA A 243 6.07 7.63 2.98
N LEU A 244 5.43 8.75 3.30
CA LEU A 244 6.01 9.74 4.21
C LEU A 244 6.06 9.15 5.63
N ASP A 245 5.09 8.28 5.95
CA ASP A 245 4.99 7.51 7.19
C ASP A 245 6.30 6.81 7.55
N GLY A 246 6.61 6.78 8.84
CA GLY A 246 7.83 6.23 9.40
C GLY A 246 8.81 7.30 9.87
N MET A 247 10.03 6.85 10.15
CA MET A 247 11.09 7.66 10.75
C MET A 247 12.07 8.16 9.69
N TRP A 248 12.48 9.41 9.83
CA TRP A 248 13.43 10.07 8.94
C TRP A 248 14.50 10.77 9.77
N GLU A 249 15.72 10.76 9.25
CA GLU A 249 16.87 11.43 9.85
C GLU A 249 17.62 12.23 8.78
N MET A 250 18.43 13.19 9.22
CA MET A 250 19.30 13.92 8.29
C MET A 250 20.30 12.96 7.65
N ALA A 251 20.43 12.99 6.32
CA ALA A 251 21.38 12.12 5.62
C ALA A 251 22.80 12.37 6.15
N PRO A 252 23.52 11.36 6.67
CA PRO A 252 24.82 11.54 7.33
C PRO A 252 25.96 11.75 6.31
N MET A 253 25.88 12.82 5.52
CA MET A 253 26.81 13.16 4.46
C MET A 253 27.06 14.67 4.36
N ALA A 254 28.18 15.05 3.76
CA ALA A 254 28.48 16.43 3.42
C ALA A 254 27.44 16.99 2.42
N GLY A 255 26.99 18.22 2.65
CA GLY A 255 25.98 18.88 1.83
C GLY A 255 24.54 18.43 2.05
N ALA A 256 24.26 17.62 3.08
CA ALA A 256 22.92 17.23 3.48
C ALA A 256 22.08 18.41 4.01
N LEU A 257 22.71 19.42 4.62
CA LEU A 257 22.06 20.69 4.95
C LEU A 257 22.87 21.85 4.39
N GLY A 258 22.18 22.82 3.79
CA GLY A 258 22.83 24.00 3.25
C GLY A 258 21.87 25.10 2.85
N VAL A 259 22.41 26.28 2.62
CA VAL A 259 21.69 27.51 2.32
C VAL A 259 22.30 28.22 1.12
N GLY A 260 21.45 28.83 0.31
CA GLY A 260 21.87 29.55 -0.88
C GLY A 260 20.81 30.50 -1.43
N PRO A 261 21.13 31.22 -2.52
CA PRO A 261 20.28 32.26 -3.09
C PRO A 261 19.00 31.73 -3.78
N GLY A 262 18.90 30.43 -4.05
CA GLY A 262 17.77 29.84 -4.78
C GLY A 262 17.51 28.39 -4.37
N MET A 263 16.35 27.88 -4.77
CA MET A 263 15.96 26.49 -4.51
C MET A 263 17.04 25.52 -5.02
N GLY A 264 17.52 24.66 -4.12
CA GLY A 264 18.61 23.72 -4.37
C GLY A 264 20.02 24.25 -4.48
N ASP A 265 20.23 25.54 -4.23
CA ASP A 265 21.56 26.13 -4.11
C ASP A 265 22.02 26.08 -2.63
N ILE A 266 23.23 25.58 -2.39
CA ILE A 266 23.85 25.46 -1.05
C ILE A 266 25.19 26.23 -0.96
N SER A 267 25.37 27.26 -1.80
CA SER A 267 26.65 27.96 -1.99
C SER A 267 26.99 28.99 -0.93
N TRP A 268 26.03 29.47 -0.13
CA TRP A 268 26.33 30.40 0.96
C TRP A 268 26.96 29.67 2.15
N TRP A 269 26.40 28.51 2.49
CA TRP A 269 26.97 27.61 3.49
C TRP A 269 26.37 26.20 3.34
N SER A 270 27.16 25.17 3.63
CA SER A 270 26.69 23.78 3.74
C SER A 270 27.55 23.00 4.74
N ASN A 271 26.99 21.93 5.31
CA ASN A 271 27.73 21.08 6.22
C ASN A 271 28.85 20.30 5.51
N SER A 272 29.97 20.14 6.21
CA SER A 272 31.06 19.27 5.84
C SER A 272 30.85 17.85 6.37
N ALA A 273 31.71 16.91 5.96
CA ALA A 273 31.72 15.56 6.54
C ALA A 273 32.12 15.56 8.02
N ASP A 274 32.97 16.50 8.45
CA ASP A 274 33.37 16.65 9.85
C ASP A 274 32.22 17.17 10.73
N ASP A 275 31.32 17.97 10.15
CA ASP A 275 30.13 18.47 10.84
C ASP A 275 29.15 17.33 11.16
N VAL A 276 29.10 16.26 10.35
CA VAL A 276 28.28 15.07 10.64
C VAL A 276 28.70 14.43 11.96
N ILE A 277 30.00 14.39 12.23
CA ILE A 277 30.54 13.82 13.47
C ILE A 277 30.41 14.83 14.63
N THR A 278 30.71 16.09 14.37
CA THR A 278 30.71 17.14 15.41
C THR A 278 29.30 17.45 15.90
N ARG A 279 28.30 17.31 15.02
CA ARG A 279 26.88 17.52 15.30
C ARG A 279 26.12 16.19 15.35
N GLY A 280 26.71 15.17 15.99
CA GLY A 280 26.11 13.84 16.10
C GLY A 280 24.66 13.87 16.57
N CYS A 281 24.41 14.58 17.68
CA CYS A 281 23.09 14.83 18.28
C CYS A 281 22.07 15.56 17.38
N TYR A 282 22.47 16.01 16.19
CA TYR A 282 21.57 16.62 15.21
C TYR A 282 21.29 15.67 14.04
N PHE A 283 22.25 14.81 13.73
CA PHE A 283 22.11 13.82 12.66
C PHE A 283 21.40 12.54 13.14
N ASP A 284 21.30 12.31 14.45
CA ASP A 284 20.50 11.25 15.07
C ASP A 284 19.07 11.69 15.45
N ASP A 285 18.75 13.00 15.35
CA ASP A 285 17.39 13.50 15.55
C ASP A 285 16.41 12.87 14.55
N ILE A 286 15.29 12.37 15.06
CA ILE A 286 14.28 11.68 14.25
C ILE A 286 13.06 12.58 14.01
N TYR A 287 12.61 12.60 12.76
CA TYR A 287 11.33 13.14 12.33
C TYR A 287 10.36 11.98 12.08
N TYR A 288 9.40 11.81 12.97
CA TYR A 288 8.46 10.70 12.92
C TYR A 288 7.10 11.14 12.34
N PHE A 289 6.69 10.47 11.28
CA PHE A 289 5.37 10.59 10.67
C PHE A 289 4.56 9.34 11.00
N ALA A 290 3.56 9.49 11.85
CA ALA A 290 2.66 8.39 12.17
C ALA A 290 1.60 8.22 11.06
N GLU A 291 1.19 6.97 10.82
CA GLU A 291 0.14 6.60 9.85
C GLU A 291 -1.22 7.27 10.13
N ASP A 292 -1.45 7.70 11.38
CA ASP A 292 -2.67 8.40 11.79
C ASP A 292 -2.63 9.92 11.55
N GLY A 293 -1.54 10.42 10.95
CA GLY A 293 -1.35 11.84 10.62
C GLY A 293 -0.67 12.66 11.73
N ALA A 294 -0.25 12.04 12.83
CA ALA A 294 0.56 12.70 13.84
C ALA A 294 2.02 12.90 13.37
N PHE A 295 2.65 13.97 13.86
CA PHE A 295 4.04 14.30 13.61
C PHE A 295 4.77 14.56 14.94
N GLU A 296 5.98 14.03 15.07
CA GLU A 296 6.81 14.23 16.25
C GLU A 296 8.28 14.48 15.87
N ASN A 297 8.91 15.42 16.56
CA ASN A 297 10.37 15.53 16.61
C ASN A 297 10.85 14.68 17.79
N ILE A 298 11.42 13.51 17.52
CA ILE A 298 11.98 12.62 18.55
C ILE A 298 13.47 12.99 18.67
N LEU A 299 13.81 13.61 19.79
CA LEU A 299 15.14 14.17 20.10
C LEU A 299 15.79 13.41 21.27
N GLU A 300 15.32 12.18 21.51
CA GLU A 300 15.88 11.26 22.47
C GLU A 300 16.46 10.06 21.74
N ASP A 301 17.68 9.69 22.11
CA ASP A 301 18.31 8.45 21.66
C ASP A 301 18.87 7.67 22.86
N GLU A 302 19.05 6.36 22.70
CA GLU A 302 19.58 5.47 23.73
C GLU A 302 21.04 5.80 24.09
N ASP A 303 21.86 6.20 23.12
CA ASP A 303 23.29 6.45 23.32
C ASP A 303 23.57 7.86 23.85
N HIS A 304 22.74 8.84 23.46
CA HIS A 304 22.97 10.27 23.74
C HIS A 304 21.95 10.92 24.68
N GLY A 305 20.83 10.25 24.96
CA GLY A 305 19.75 10.77 25.79
C GLY A 305 18.93 11.84 25.08
N PHE A 306 18.22 12.67 25.86
CA PHE A 306 17.41 13.78 25.33
C PHE A 306 18.27 15.01 25.04
N GLU A 307 18.94 15.00 23.90
CA GLU A 307 19.79 16.08 23.41
C GLU A 307 19.60 16.36 21.91
N THR A 308 19.85 17.61 21.50
CA THR A 308 19.91 18.04 20.10
C THR A 308 20.95 19.15 19.96
N TRP A 309 21.24 19.61 18.74
CA TRP A 309 22.13 20.75 18.52
C TRP A 309 21.47 22.08 18.90
N ILE A 310 22.01 22.74 19.92
CA ILE A 310 21.51 24.01 20.45
C ILE A 310 22.36 25.18 19.94
N GLU A 311 21.70 26.11 19.25
CA GLU A 311 22.33 27.32 18.73
C GLU A 311 22.26 28.50 19.74
N PRO A 312 23.02 29.60 19.54
CA PRO A 312 23.02 30.75 20.44
C PRO A 312 21.65 31.40 20.65
N TRP A 313 20.78 31.36 19.63
CA TRP A 313 19.42 31.90 19.73
C TRP A 313 18.53 31.11 20.70
N GLN A 314 18.86 29.84 20.98
CA GLN A 314 18.21 28.99 21.98
C GLN A 314 18.85 29.11 23.37
N GLY A 315 19.98 29.83 23.49
CA GLY A 315 20.63 30.12 24.76
C GLY A 315 21.94 29.38 25.04
N MET A 316 22.55 28.74 24.02
CA MET A 316 23.87 28.08 24.15
C MET A 316 24.92 28.73 23.25
N ASP A 317 25.98 29.31 23.83
CA ASP A 317 27.12 29.91 23.11
C ASP A 317 28.45 29.51 23.80
N PRO A 318 29.36 28.76 23.14
CA PRO A 318 29.27 28.29 21.76
C PRO A 318 28.19 27.22 21.55
N GLU A 319 27.69 27.10 20.31
CA GLU A 319 26.74 26.05 19.91
C GLU A 319 27.28 24.65 20.16
N GLY A 320 26.38 23.71 20.46
CA GLY A 320 26.73 22.33 20.79
C GLY A 320 25.53 21.46 21.13
N CYS A 321 25.78 20.18 21.38
CA CYS A 321 24.76 19.25 21.86
C CYS A 321 24.29 19.63 23.27
N GLY A 322 22.98 19.58 23.50
CA GLY A 322 22.39 19.76 24.82
C GLY A 322 20.87 19.63 24.81
N THR A 323 20.26 19.89 25.97
CA THR A 323 18.82 19.66 26.17
C THR A 323 17.94 20.49 25.21
N PRO A 324 17.01 19.85 24.47
CA PRO A 324 16.10 20.54 23.57
C PRO A 324 15.28 21.64 24.24
N VAL A 325 15.09 22.76 23.53
CA VAL A 325 14.46 23.98 24.07
C VAL A 325 13.08 24.19 23.47
N ALA A 326 12.06 24.32 24.33
CA ALA A 326 10.69 24.60 23.91
C ALA A 326 10.60 25.93 23.12
N PRO A 327 9.77 26.00 22.06
CA PRO A 327 8.78 24.99 21.65
C PRO A 327 9.32 23.87 20.75
N HIS A 328 10.60 23.88 20.36
CA HIS A 328 11.21 22.93 19.41
C HIS A 328 11.77 21.67 20.09
N ASN A 329 11.18 21.26 21.20
CA ASN A 329 11.69 20.18 22.04
C ASN A 329 10.89 18.87 21.89
N GLY A 330 10.12 18.71 20.81
CA GLY A 330 9.32 17.50 20.55
C GLY A 330 8.10 17.30 21.46
N SER A 331 7.91 18.14 22.49
CA SER A 331 6.84 17.94 23.48
C SER A 331 5.43 18.36 23.03
N ILE A 332 5.32 18.97 21.85
CA ILE A 332 4.07 19.49 21.30
C ILE A 332 3.44 18.48 20.33
N ALA A 333 2.14 18.23 20.46
CA ALA A 333 1.40 17.47 19.48
C ALA A 333 1.36 18.24 18.16
N ALA A 334 1.88 17.65 17.10
CA ALA A 334 1.85 18.18 15.76
C ALA A 334 1.19 17.20 14.80
N THR A 335 0.76 17.70 13.66
CA THR A 335 0.23 16.89 12.55
C THR A 335 0.89 17.32 11.26
N TRP A 336 0.71 16.52 10.21
CA TRP A 336 1.26 16.81 8.91
C TRP A 336 0.22 16.62 7.79
N SER A 337 0.48 17.25 6.65
CA SER A 337 -0.25 17.03 5.41
C SER A 337 0.71 17.07 4.23
N TYR A 338 0.48 16.25 3.22
CA TYR A 338 1.31 16.20 2.02
C TYR A 338 0.46 16.32 0.76
N GLU A 339 0.76 17.33 -0.04
CA GLU A 339 0.09 17.59 -1.33
C GLU A 339 1.06 17.24 -2.46
N ALA A 340 0.89 16.05 -3.05
CA ALA A 340 1.71 15.58 -4.15
C ALA A 340 1.54 16.46 -5.41
N SER A 341 2.65 16.87 -6.01
CA SER A 341 2.66 17.57 -7.31
C SER A 341 2.92 16.61 -8.47
N ASN A 342 3.72 15.58 -8.26
CA ASN A 342 3.94 14.44 -9.16
C ASN A 342 4.56 13.26 -8.38
N ALA A 343 4.96 12.20 -9.09
CA ALA A 343 5.53 10.98 -8.53
C ALA A 343 6.74 11.18 -7.59
N ASN A 344 7.52 12.25 -7.80
CA ASN A 344 8.77 12.49 -7.08
C ASN A 344 8.82 13.88 -6.46
N SER A 345 7.69 14.59 -6.31
CA SER A 345 7.68 15.89 -5.67
C SER A 345 6.30 16.32 -5.15
N GLY A 346 6.29 17.22 -4.18
CA GLY A 346 5.08 17.73 -3.55
C GLY A 346 5.36 18.82 -2.54
N SER A 347 4.36 19.12 -1.72
CA SER A 347 4.41 20.12 -0.66
C SER A 347 4.04 19.47 0.66
N LEU A 348 4.98 19.41 1.61
CA LEU A 348 4.76 18.92 2.97
C LEU A 348 4.47 20.10 3.89
N THR A 349 3.36 20.05 4.64
CA THR A 349 3.04 21.06 5.66
C THR A 349 2.94 20.41 7.03
N LEU A 350 3.73 20.91 7.98
CA LEU A 350 3.63 20.58 9.40
C LEU A 350 2.73 21.60 10.10
N HIS A 351 1.90 21.14 11.02
CA HIS A 351 1.01 21.95 11.85
C HIS A 351 1.34 21.71 13.33
N GLY A 352 1.69 22.77 14.05
CA GLY A 352 2.10 22.72 15.45
C GLY A 352 3.22 23.71 15.73
N VAL A 353 3.04 24.57 16.75
CA VAL A 353 4.05 25.56 17.12
C VAL A 353 5.28 24.86 17.67
N GLY A 354 6.38 24.91 16.92
CA GLY A 354 7.63 24.25 17.27
C GLY A 354 7.92 22.96 16.50
N ALA A 355 7.01 22.51 15.62
CA ALA A 355 7.26 21.39 14.72
C ALA A 355 8.13 21.84 13.54
N TYR A 356 9.15 21.06 13.19
CA TYR A 356 10.07 21.40 12.11
C TYR A 356 10.72 20.17 11.48
N MET A 357 11.31 20.34 10.30
CA MET A 357 12.24 19.40 9.68
C MET A 357 13.53 20.14 9.32
N GLY A 358 14.66 19.44 9.40
CA GLY A 358 15.94 20.02 9.08
C GLY A 358 16.45 20.92 10.20
N LEU A 359 15.95 22.15 10.37
CA LEU A 359 16.47 23.07 11.41
C LEU A 359 15.34 23.78 12.15
N ALA A 360 15.42 23.79 13.49
CA ALA A 360 14.42 24.40 14.36
C ALA A 360 14.19 25.90 14.09
N LYS A 361 15.22 26.63 13.63
CA LYS A 361 15.08 28.06 13.35
C LYS A 361 14.35 28.38 12.05
N VAL A 362 14.25 27.44 11.11
CA VAL A 362 13.89 27.73 9.72
C VAL A 362 12.38 27.67 9.51
N PHE A 363 11.80 28.71 8.91
CA PHE A 363 10.38 28.74 8.58
C PHE A 363 10.10 29.50 7.27
N ASN A 364 8.87 29.43 6.76
CA ASN A 364 8.50 30.12 5.53
C ASN A 364 8.65 31.64 5.67
N GLY A 365 9.61 32.22 4.96
CA GLY A 365 9.86 33.66 4.95
C GLY A 365 10.73 34.18 6.10
N GLY A 366 11.43 33.31 6.85
CA GLY A 366 12.44 33.78 7.79
C GLY A 366 13.17 32.71 8.60
N GLU A 367 13.97 33.18 9.56
CA GLU A 367 14.66 32.38 10.56
C GLU A 367 14.45 32.96 11.97
N LEU A 368 14.31 32.10 12.98
CA LEU A 368 14.00 32.52 14.37
C LEU A 368 15.15 33.24 15.09
N SER A 369 16.30 33.41 14.43
CA SER A 369 17.44 34.19 14.91
C SER A 369 17.23 35.71 14.83
N ALA A 370 16.10 36.19 14.29
CA ALA A 370 15.73 37.60 14.27
C ALA A 370 15.04 38.00 15.60
N GLU A 371 15.50 39.08 16.26
CA GLU A 371 14.86 39.55 17.50
C GLU A 371 13.34 39.76 17.32
N GLY A 372 12.53 39.09 18.15
CA GLY A 372 11.08 39.25 18.19
C GLY A 372 10.28 38.32 17.27
N THR A 373 10.91 37.38 16.54
CA THR A 373 10.18 36.35 15.81
C THR A 373 9.69 35.24 16.74
N THR A 374 8.42 34.87 16.60
CA THR A 374 7.80 33.73 17.30
C THR A 374 7.76 32.52 16.37
N ALA A 375 7.88 31.31 16.92
CA ALA A 375 7.67 30.08 16.16
C ALA A 375 6.29 30.09 15.48
N PRO A 376 6.19 29.79 14.18
CA PRO A 376 4.93 29.80 13.45
C PRO A 376 4.03 28.61 13.83
N GLU A 377 2.74 28.70 13.53
CA GLU A 377 1.77 27.60 13.75
C GLU A 377 1.88 26.49 12.69
N SER A 378 2.51 26.77 11.56
CA SER A 378 2.75 25.79 10.49
C SER A 378 3.99 26.12 9.67
N ILE A 379 4.64 25.10 9.12
CA ILE A 379 5.78 25.23 8.21
C ILE A 379 5.56 24.33 6.99
N THR A 380 5.78 24.89 5.80
CA THR A 380 5.63 24.18 4.52
C THR A 380 6.97 24.04 3.82
N TYR A 381 7.27 22.82 3.36
CA TYR A 381 8.46 22.45 2.61
C TYR A 381 8.09 22.02 1.19
N MET A 382 8.90 22.40 0.22
CA MET A 382 8.87 21.79 -1.10
C MET A 382 9.68 20.50 -1.04
N VAL A 383 9.07 19.37 -1.40
CA VAL A 383 9.68 18.05 -1.28
C VAL A 383 10.00 17.51 -2.66
N THR A 384 11.17 16.88 -2.79
CA THR A 384 11.54 16.04 -3.93
C THR A 384 12.07 14.70 -3.44
N TRP A 385 11.77 13.63 -4.16
CA TRP A 385 12.09 12.24 -3.81
C TRP A 385 13.08 11.63 -4.80
N ASN A 386 13.93 10.73 -4.33
CA ASN A 386 14.64 9.83 -5.23
C ASN A 386 13.72 8.71 -5.76
N ASP A 387 14.22 7.92 -6.70
CA ASP A 387 13.42 6.89 -7.38
C ASP A 387 12.93 5.77 -6.44
N THR A 388 13.73 5.43 -5.41
CA THR A 388 13.39 4.41 -4.40
C THR A 388 12.58 4.96 -3.23
N GLN A 389 12.36 6.27 -3.17
CA GLN A 389 11.67 6.99 -2.09
C GLN A 389 12.22 6.72 -0.68
N ASP A 390 13.48 6.33 -0.58
CA ASP A 390 14.20 6.19 0.69
C ASP A 390 14.99 7.47 1.04
N THR A 391 15.00 8.45 0.15
CA THR A 391 15.66 9.75 0.32
C THR A 391 14.69 10.87 -0.07
N MET A 392 14.46 11.81 0.85
CA MET A 392 13.72 13.04 0.58
C MET A 392 14.65 14.25 0.60
N THR A 393 14.42 15.19 -0.29
CA THR A 393 15.07 16.49 -0.31
C THR A 393 14.01 17.56 -0.09
N LEU A 394 14.16 18.31 1.00
CA LEU A 394 13.32 19.44 1.37
C LEU A 394 14.00 20.73 0.95
N ASP A 395 13.24 21.65 0.37
CA ASP A 395 13.64 23.02 0.15
C ASP A 395 12.61 23.95 0.82
N ILE A 396 13.08 25.02 1.46
CA ILE A 396 12.21 26.01 2.10
C ILE A 396 12.74 27.43 1.86
N ALA A 397 11.86 28.30 1.38
CA ALA A 397 12.17 29.70 1.15
C ALA A 397 12.16 30.49 2.47
N ILE A 398 13.27 31.15 2.78
CA ILE A 398 13.40 32.03 3.96
C ILE A 398 13.38 33.52 3.61
N ALA A 399 13.67 33.88 2.35
CA ALA A 399 13.63 35.25 1.86
C ALA A 399 13.60 35.26 0.32
N ASP A 400 13.47 36.44 -0.27
CA ASP A 400 13.71 36.66 -1.71
C ASP A 400 14.95 37.58 -1.87
N PRO A 401 16.16 37.03 -2.13
CA PRO A 401 16.51 35.62 -2.28
C PRO A 401 16.84 34.91 -0.95
N GLY A 402 16.69 33.58 -0.89
CA GLY A 402 17.19 32.76 0.22
C GLY A 402 16.41 31.45 0.42
N TYR A 403 17.12 30.32 0.36
CA TYR A 403 16.56 28.98 0.55
C TYR A 403 17.46 28.14 1.44
N TRP A 404 16.84 27.39 2.34
CA TRP A 404 17.47 26.22 2.96
C TRP A 404 17.11 24.96 2.20
N ARG A 405 18.05 24.02 2.14
CA ARG A 405 17.89 22.67 1.63
C ARG A 405 18.31 21.66 2.70
N PHE A 406 17.51 20.60 2.84
CA PHE A 406 17.77 19.45 3.70
C PHE A 406 17.61 18.16 2.91
N ILE A 407 18.53 17.21 3.07
CA ILE A 407 18.46 15.87 2.50
C ILE A 407 18.32 14.91 3.69
N LEU A 408 17.25 14.15 3.69
CA LEU A 408 16.94 13.16 4.70
C LEU A 408 16.86 11.78 4.08
N VAL A 409 17.22 10.78 4.86
CA VAL A 409 17.06 9.37 4.51
C VAL A 409 16.10 8.74 5.50
N ARG A 410 15.56 7.58 5.14
CA ARG A 410 14.92 6.71 6.13
C ARG A 410 15.90 6.54 7.29
N ALA A 411 15.44 6.87 8.49
CA ALA A 411 16.11 6.32 9.64
C ALA A 411 15.96 4.81 9.50
N ASP A 412 17.06 4.08 9.55
CA ASP A 412 16.94 2.67 9.83
C ASP A 412 16.05 2.61 11.07
N ALA A 413 15.03 1.76 11.08
CA ALA A 413 14.65 1.19 12.35
C ALA A 413 15.94 0.52 12.79
N SER A 414 16.78 1.22 13.56
CA SER A 414 17.67 0.62 14.53
C SER A 414 16.79 -0.46 15.13
N GLY A 415 17.12 -1.71 14.78
CA GLY A 415 16.09 -2.72 14.56
C GLY A 415 15.33 -3.05 15.84
N LEU A 416 14.91 -4.29 15.93
CA LEU A 416 15.20 -4.93 17.21
C LEU A 416 16.73 -4.88 17.35
N ASN A 417 17.26 -3.80 17.95
CA ASN A 417 18.37 -3.99 18.85
C ASN A 417 17.84 -5.07 19.79
N ASP A 418 18.39 -6.27 19.62
CA ASP A 418 18.50 -7.19 20.74
C ASP A 418 19.06 -6.31 21.84
N ASN A 419 18.19 -5.92 22.78
CA ASN A 419 18.54 -5.09 23.90
C ASN A 419 19.74 -5.79 24.54
N GLU A 420 20.95 -5.33 24.25
CA GLU A 420 22.15 -5.71 24.99
C GLU A 420 22.09 -5.08 26.40
N TYR A 421 20.91 -4.68 26.88
CA TYR A 421 20.57 -4.79 28.29
C TYR A 421 20.66 -6.25 28.74
N GLN A 422 21.88 -6.60 29.17
CA GLN A 422 22.23 -7.68 30.07
C GLN A 422 21.51 -7.62 31.44
N VAL A 423 20.20 -7.36 31.45
CA VAL A 423 19.42 -7.20 32.69
C VAL A 423 18.20 -8.11 32.75
N MET A 424 17.65 -8.55 31.61
CA MET A 424 16.49 -9.45 31.62
C MET A 424 16.92 -10.92 31.53
N GLU A 425 17.22 -11.54 32.67
CA GLU A 425 17.34 -12.99 32.74
C GLU A 425 15.95 -13.63 32.89
N VAL A 426 15.52 -14.36 31.86
CA VAL A 426 14.27 -15.13 31.87
C VAL A 426 14.56 -16.58 32.21
N TYR A 427 13.99 -17.08 33.31
CA TYR A 427 14.13 -18.48 33.71
C TYR A 427 12.80 -19.13 34.14
N PRO A 428 12.51 -20.37 33.69
CA PRO A 428 13.21 -21.12 32.63
C PRO A 428 12.89 -20.56 31.24
N ASN A 429 13.85 -20.56 30.32
CA ASN A 429 13.59 -20.39 28.88
C ASN A 429 13.92 -21.73 28.18
N PRO A 430 12.93 -22.47 27.66
CA PRO A 430 11.52 -22.11 27.50
C PRO A 430 10.70 -22.22 28.81
N ALA A 431 9.79 -21.28 29.04
CA ALA A 431 8.87 -21.29 30.17
C ALA A 431 7.57 -22.03 29.81
N SER A 432 7.12 -22.96 30.66
CA SER A 432 5.85 -23.69 30.45
C SER A 432 4.68 -23.15 31.28
N SER A 433 4.95 -22.49 32.41
CA SER A 433 3.90 -22.06 33.35
C SER A 433 4.33 -21.00 34.36
N VAL A 434 5.64 -20.75 34.51
CA VAL A 434 6.19 -19.75 35.43
C VAL A 434 7.25 -18.97 34.67
N LEU A 435 7.17 -17.65 34.71
CA LEU A 435 8.10 -16.73 34.10
C LEU A 435 8.71 -15.91 35.23
N ASN A 436 9.99 -16.11 35.52
CA ASN A 436 10.70 -15.26 36.48
C ASN A 436 11.42 -14.16 35.69
N ILE A 437 11.19 -12.92 36.09
CA ILE A 437 11.82 -11.73 35.50
C ILE A 437 12.62 -11.08 36.63
N LYS A 438 13.93 -11.00 36.46
CA LYS A 438 14.77 -10.15 37.32
C LYS A 438 14.92 -8.80 36.64
N ASN A 439 14.77 -7.73 37.42
CA ASN A 439 14.95 -6.37 36.95
C ASN A 439 15.69 -5.56 38.03
N HIS A 440 16.51 -4.59 37.62
CA HIS A 440 17.25 -3.74 38.56
C HIS A 440 16.40 -2.59 39.13
N THR A 441 15.19 -2.40 38.63
CA THR A 441 14.21 -1.41 39.08
C THR A 441 12.87 -2.07 39.39
N ASP A 442 12.03 -1.35 40.14
CA ASP A 442 10.66 -1.80 40.43
C ASP A 442 9.89 -2.02 39.13
N LEU A 443 9.23 -3.17 39.02
CA LEU A 443 8.39 -3.50 37.89
C LEU A 443 6.97 -2.99 38.16
N GLU A 444 6.51 -2.02 37.37
CA GLU A 444 5.19 -1.39 37.55
C GLU A 444 4.07 -2.09 36.77
N SER A 445 4.39 -2.67 35.60
CA SER A 445 3.44 -3.45 34.81
C SER A 445 4.17 -4.46 33.91
N LEU A 446 3.49 -5.57 33.61
CA LEU A 446 3.96 -6.61 32.69
C LEU A 446 2.94 -6.78 31.56
N HIS A 447 3.36 -6.56 30.32
CA HIS A 447 2.60 -6.88 29.12
C HIS A 447 3.33 -7.97 28.32
N ILE A 448 2.63 -9.04 27.97
CA ILE A 448 3.14 -10.10 27.08
C ILE A 448 2.34 -10.05 25.80
N TYR A 449 3.03 -10.06 24.66
CA TYR A 449 2.45 -10.06 23.33
C TYR A 449 2.76 -11.39 22.61
N SER A 450 1.87 -11.82 21.72
CA SER A 450 2.13 -12.92 20.80
C SER A 450 3.14 -12.49 19.74
N VAL A 451 3.68 -13.47 19.01
CA VAL A 451 4.50 -13.25 17.79
C VAL A 451 3.76 -12.51 16.67
N THR A 452 2.45 -12.28 16.81
CA THR A 452 1.62 -11.52 15.88
C THR A 452 1.23 -10.14 16.45
N GLY A 453 1.92 -9.66 17.49
CA GLY A 453 1.69 -8.35 18.11
C GLY A 453 0.45 -8.25 19.00
N LYS A 454 -0.27 -9.36 19.25
CA LYS A 454 -1.49 -9.34 20.08
C LYS A 454 -1.13 -9.48 21.55
N MET A 455 -1.60 -8.57 22.40
CA MET A 455 -1.44 -8.71 23.85
C MET A 455 -2.13 -9.99 24.35
N VAL A 456 -1.36 -10.89 24.97
CA VAL A 456 -1.82 -12.18 25.53
C VAL A 456 -1.88 -12.17 27.06
N LEU A 457 -1.14 -11.30 27.73
CA LEU A 457 -1.20 -11.15 29.18
C LEU A 457 -0.89 -9.70 29.58
N GLN A 458 -1.64 -9.19 30.56
CA GLN A 458 -1.34 -7.96 31.28
C GLN A 458 -1.42 -8.26 32.77
N SER A 459 -0.38 -7.93 33.53
CA SER A 459 -0.42 -7.95 34.99
C SER A 459 0.12 -6.65 35.56
N ASN A 460 -0.63 -6.10 36.51
CA ASN A 460 -0.18 -5.01 37.38
C ASN A 460 0.08 -5.52 38.81
N ASP A 461 -0.11 -6.82 39.04
CA ASP A 461 0.11 -7.50 40.32
C ASP A 461 1.45 -8.21 40.21
N ILE A 462 2.52 -7.47 40.53
CA ILE A 462 3.90 -7.94 40.44
C ILE A 462 4.42 -8.05 41.87
N ASP A 463 4.48 -9.28 42.39
CA ASP A 463 4.98 -9.58 43.73
C ASP A 463 6.52 -9.56 43.67
N GLY A 464 7.10 -8.36 43.78
CA GLY A 464 8.54 -8.14 43.64
C GLY A 464 9.27 -8.18 44.99
N THR A 465 10.23 -9.09 45.14
CA THR A 465 11.34 -8.91 46.07
C THR A 465 12.58 -8.51 45.28
N ILE A 466 13.21 -7.40 45.68
CA ILE A 466 14.55 -7.01 45.20
C ILE A 466 15.55 -7.98 45.86
N ASP A 467 16.30 -8.73 45.06
CA ASP A 467 17.43 -9.56 45.54
C ASP A 467 18.71 -9.14 44.82
#